data_AF-B3T6V4-F1
#
_entry.id   AF-B3T6V4-F1
#
_cell.length_a   1.000
_cell.length_b   1.000
_cell.length_c   1.000
_cell.angle_alpha   90.00
_cell.angle_beta   90.00
_cell.angle_gamma   90.00
#
_symmetry.space_group_name_H-M   'P 1'
#
loop_
_entity.id
_entity.type
_entity.pdbx_description
1 polymer ?
#
loop_
_entity_poly.entity_id
_entity_poly.type
_entity_poly.pdbx_seq_one_letter_code
_entity_poly.pdbx_strand_id
1 'polypeptide(L)'
;MRTQDLDSTFYDNTYTNNTNNYIQVTSDRIGGDSNTYDWVNDGVPYVLDGHLNVYESNNDKNGDAHAAVLKIYPGVTVKFQKEKYLRIGDDNTKHRGALDAKGVTFTVTDTANNARWSGIDIRAGAVNDSTVLDSSVIEYAAIGIEIWENKAPTITRNTFRYNSDYGIYSYDHDFALRITGNTFLENKYPVAVRAHDLDSTLYGNTYTNNTNNYIKVTSDRIETQSHTFDWVNDGVPYVLDGHLGVYESNNDANGDAHAPVLKIYPGVTVKFPKDKNLTIGQSTTTHRGRLDAKGVTFTVADTANNARWSGIDIRAGAVNDSTVLDSSVIEYAAIGIEIWENKAPTITRNTFRYNSDYGIYSHDHDFALRITGNTFLENKYPVAVRTHDLDSTLYGNTYIFFFFFFF
;
A
#
# COMPACT_ATOMS: atom_id res chain seq x y z
N MET A 1 -22.29 -25.27 18.73
CA MET A 1 -21.73 -26.46 18.05
C MET A 1 -20.27 -26.20 17.75
N ARG A 2 -19.37 -27.18 17.85
CA ARG A 2 -17.95 -26.93 17.56
C ARG A 2 -17.73 -26.65 16.07
N THR A 3 -16.75 -25.82 15.77
CA THR A 3 -16.38 -25.42 14.41
C THR A 3 -16.09 -26.59 13.46
N GLN A 4 -15.49 -27.67 13.97
CA GLN A 4 -15.16 -28.88 13.19
C GLN A 4 -16.38 -29.73 12.83
N ASP A 5 -17.51 -29.53 13.51
CA ASP A 5 -18.73 -30.33 13.32
C ASP A 5 -19.72 -29.66 12.32
N LEU A 6 -19.36 -28.49 11.76
CA LEU A 6 -20.23 -27.68 10.87
C LEU A 6 -20.16 -28.04 9.38
N ASP A 7 -19.33 -29.01 9.01
CA ASP A 7 -19.04 -29.38 7.62
C ASP A 7 -20.28 -29.90 6.87
N SER A 8 -20.95 -28.99 6.14
CA SER A 8 -22.21 -29.24 5.42
C SER A 8 -23.33 -29.88 6.25
N THR A 9 -23.31 -29.72 7.58
CA THR A 9 -24.25 -30.43 8.47
C THR A 9 -25.61 -29.74 8.63
N PHE A 10 -25.72 -28.46 8.24
CA PHE A 10 -26.93 -27.65 8.39
C PHE A 10 -27.32 -27.02 7.06
N TYR A 11 -28.39 -27.51 6.45
CA TYR A 11 -28.97 -26.96 5.24
C TYR A 11 -30.49 -27.18 5.23
N ASP A 12 -31.21 -26.28 4.56
CA ASP A 12 -32.67 -26.29 4.40
C ASP A 12 -33.48 -26.27 5.72
N ASN A 13 -32.95 -25.64 6.77
CA ASN A 13 -33.66 -25.48 8.04
C ASN A 13 -34.54 -24.21 8.07
N THR A 14 -35.58 -24.22 8.92
CA THR A 14 -36.45 -23.06 9.16
C THR A 14 -36.31 -22.55 10.60
N TYR A 15 -35.78 -21.34 10.76
CA TYR A 15 -35.52 -20.72 12.06
C TYR A 15 -36.58 -19.66 12.38
N THR A 16 -37.74 -20.08 12.87
CA THR A 16 -38.83 -19.17 13.26
C THR A 16 -39.18 -19.36 14.74
N ASN A 17 -39.60 -18.27 15.40
CA ASN A 17 -40.03 -18.23 16.80
C ASN A 17 -38.99 -18.68 17.85
N ASN A 18 -37.69 -18.68 17.52
CA ASN A 18 -36.64 -18.84 18.52
C ASN A 18 -36.39 -17.51 19.24
N THR A 19 -35.94 -17.58 20.49
CA THR A 19 -35.37 -16.41 21.19
C THR A 19 -34.21 -15.80 20.40
N ASN A 20 -33.44 -16.65 19.71
CA ASN A 20 -32.27 -16.30 18.93
C ASN A 20 -32.31 -17.05 17.59
N ASN A 21 -32.38 -16.34 16.46
CA ASN A 21 -32.36 -16.93 15.11
C ASN A 21 -30.95 -16.87 14.51
N TYR A 22 -30.05 -17.69 15.05
CA TYR A 22 -28.68 -17.85 14.57
C TYR A 22 -28.12 -19.22 14.95
N ILE A 23 -27.08 -19.67 14.26
CA ILE A 23 -26.32 -20.88 14.62
C ILE A 23 -25.19 -20.46 15.56
N GLN A 24 -25.27 -20.82 16.84
CA GLN A 24 -24.18 -20.58 17.79
C GLN A 24 -23.04 -21.56 17.51
N VAL A 25 -21.89 -21.01 17.12
CA VAL A 25 -20.67 -21.76 16.87
C VAL A 25 -19.73 -21.58 18.06
N THR A 26 -19.29 -22.70 18.61
CA THR A 26 -18.28 -22.79 19.66
C THR A 26 -16.92 -22.77 18.97
N SER A 27 -16.26 -21.65 19.12
CA SER A 27 -15.11 -21.23 18.33
C SER A 27 -13.84 -21.74 18.97
N ASP A 28 -12.99 -22.36 18.15
CA ASP A 28 -11.68 -22.86 18.54
C ASP A 28 -10.82 -22.93 17.27
N ARG A 29 -10.12 -24.04 17.04
CA ARG A 29 -9.36 -24.28 15.82
C ARG A 29 -10.08 -25.30 14.93
N ILE A 30 -10.25 -24.94 13.67
CA ILE A 30 -10.47 -25.88 12.57
C ILE A 30 -9.10 -26.35 12.10
N GLY A 31 -8.84 -27.65 12.19
CA GLY A 31 -7.59 -28.27 11.81
C GLY A 31 -7.79 -29.74 11.47
N GLY A 32 -6.85 -30.31 10.74
CA GLY A 32 -6.92 -31.67 10.20
C GLY A 32 -6.27 -31.72 8.82
N ASP A 33 -5.40 -32.71 8.63
CA ASP A 33 -4.63 -32.91 7.40
C ASP A 33 -5.51 -32.93 6.15
N SER A 34 -5.31 -31.96 5.26
CA SER A 34 -5.98 -31.87 3.95
C SER A 34 -7.51 -31.77 4.01
N ASN A 35 -8.07 -31.34 5.14
CA ASN A 35 -9.52 -31.25 5.34
C ASN A 35 -10.08 -29.92 4.84
N THR A 36 -11.24 -29.98 4.17
CA THR A 36 -12.07 -28.80 3.88
C THR A 36 -13.30 -28.84 4.77
N TYR A 37 -13.66 -27.68 5.32
CA TYR A 37 -14.84 -27.50 6.15
C TYR A 37 -15.78 -26.56 5.43
N ASP A 38 -16.91 -27.09 4.97
CA ASP A 38 -17.89 -26.37 4.15
C ASP A 38 -18.97 -25.72 5.05
N TRP A 39 -19.01 -24.39 5.08
CA TRP A 39 -20.05 -23.61 5.77
C TRP A 39 -21.05 -23.09 4.75
N VAL A 40 -22.24 -23.68 4.74
CA VAL A 40 -23.30 -23.42 3.75
C VAL A 40 -24.31 -22.38 4.25
N ASN A 41 -25.04 -21.75 3.35
CA ASN A 41 -26.06 -20.78 3.75
C ASN A 41 -27.32 -21.50 4.22
N ASP A 42 -27.60 -21.44 5.53
CA ASP A 42 -28.82 -21.99 6.12
C ASP A 42 -29.87 -20.91 6.49
N GLY A 43 -29.78 -19.73 5.87
CA GLY A 43 -30.75 -18.64 6.03
C GLY A 43 -30.63 -17.82 7.33
N VAL A 44 -29.72 -18.19 8.23
CA VAL A 44 -29.39 -17.45 9.47
C VAL A 44 -27.88 -17.30 9.64
N PRO A 45 -27.39 -16.31 10.41
CA PRO A 45 -25.96 -16.12 10.60
C PRO A 45 -25.33 -17.21 11.48
N TYR A 46 -24.05 -17.49 11.23
CA TYR A 46 -23.16 -18.19 12.16
C TYR A 46 -22.61 -17.18 13.17
N VAL A 47 -22.85 -17.38 14.46
CA VAL A 47 -22.37 -16.51 15.53
C VAL A 47 -21.29 -17.23 16.32
N LEU A 48 -20.07 -16.70 16.25
CA LEU A 48 -18.90 -17.25 16.94
C LEU A 48 -18.80 -16.67 18.36
N ASP A 49 -18.70 -17.54 19.37
CA ASP A 49 -18.49 -17.15 20.78
C ASP A 49 -17.02 -16.77 21.11
N GLY A 50 -16.09 -17.02 20.21
CA GLY A 50 -14.65 -16.91 20.45
C GLY A 50 -13.86 -16.63 19.18
N HIS A 51 -12.55 -16.82 19.28
CA HIS A 51 -11.66 -16.74 18.13
C HIS A 51 -11.83 -17.97 17.25
N LEU A 52 -11.67 -17.80 15.94
CA LEU A 52 -11.64 -18.92 15.00
C LEU A 52 -10.26 -18.98 14.36
N ASN A 53 -9.57 -20.10 14.54
CA ASN A 53 -8.30 -20.36 13.89
C ASN A 53 -8.47 -21.44 12.82
N VAL A 54 -7.86 -21.27 11.66
CA VAL A 54 -7.90 -22.22 10.54
C VAL A 54 -6.47 -22.56 10.15
N TYR A 55 -5.97 -23.68 10.65
CA TYR A 55 -4.68 -24.24 10.25
C TYR A 55 -4.55 -25.68 10.73
N GLU A 56 -3.80 -26.48 9.98
CA GLU A 56 -3.34 -27.77 10.47
C GLU A 56 -2.06 -27.61 11.30
N SER A 57 -1.97 -28.24 12.46
CA SER A 57 -0.86 -28.10 13.41
C SER A 57 0.07 -29.30 13.49
N ASN A 58 -0.17 -30.36 12.72
CA ASN A 58 0.70 -31.54 12.71
C ASN A 58 2.01 -31.22 11.97
N ASN A 59 3.10 -31.11 12.73
CA ASN A 59 4.43 -30.79 12.20
C ASN A 59 5.02 -31.85 11.26
N ASP A 60 4.41 -33.03 11.14
CA ASP A 60 4.80 -34.05 10.17
C ASP A 60 4.06 -33.90 8.82
N LYS A 61 3.02 -33.07 8.78
CA LYS A 61 2.17 -32.80 7.62
C LYS A 61 2.43 -31.38 7.11
N ASN A 62 3.62 -31.21 6.56
CA ASN A 62 4.12 -29.91 6.10
C ASN A 62 3.85 -29.72 4.60
N GLY A 63 3.41 -28.52 4.22
CA GLY A 63 3.20 -28.14 2.83
C GLY A 63 1.75 -27.84 2.49
N ASP A 64 1.54 -27.13 1.38
CA ASP A 64 0.26 -26.53 1.00
C ASP A 64 -0.87 -27.56 0.84
N ALA A 65 -0.53 -28.79 0.42
CA ALA A 65 -1.47 -29.89 0.26
C ALA A 65 -2.13 -30.34 1.57
N HIS A 66 -1.48 -30.09 2.71
CA HIS A 66 -1.95 -30.51 4.03
C HIS A 66 -2.77 -29.44 4.76
N ALA A 67 -3.02 -28.30 4.11
CA ALA A 67 -3.72 -27.19 4.74
C ALA A 67 -5.15 -27.56 5.14
N ALA A 68 -5.56 -27.10 6.32
CA ALA A 68 -6.97 -27.04 6.67
C ALA A 68 -7.60 -25.87 5.91
N VAL A 69 -8.72 -26.13 5.23
CA VAL A 69 -9.43 -25.14 4.40
C VAL A 69 -10.79 -24.84 5.04
N LEU A 70 -11.04 -23.57 5.34
CA LEU A 70 -12.39 -23.10 5.65
C LEU A 70 -13.01 -22.57 4.36
N LYS A 71 -14.08 -23.22 3.88
CA LYS A 71 -14.83 -22.79 2.69
C LYS A 71 -16.20 -22.30 3.10
N ILE A 72 -16.51 -21.06 2.75
CA ILE A 72 -17.77 -20.41 3.13
C ILE A 72 -18.52 -20.02 1.85
N TYR A 73 -19.75 -20.53 1.73
CA TYR A 73 -20.55 -20.37 0.52
C TYR A 73 -21.21 -18.98 0.42
N PRO A 74 -21.56 -18.54 -0.80
CA PRO A 74 -22.23 -17.26 -1.01
C PRO A 74 -23.52 -17.10 -0.18
N GLY A 75 -23.73 -15.89 0.32
CA GLY A 75 -24.90 -15.51 1.13
C GLY A 75 -24.76 -15.82 2.62
N VAL A 76 -23.71 -16.53 3.04
CA VAL A 76 -23.44 -16.77 4.46
C VAL A 76 -23.05 -15.46 5.16
N THR A 77 -23.58 -15.27 6.35
CA THR A 77 -23.16 -14.22 7.29
C THR A 77 -22.46 -14.85 8.50
N VAL A 78 -21.24 -14.41 8.77
CA VAL A 78 -20.46 -14.80 9.95
C VAL A 78 -20.33 -13.60 10.89
N LYS A 79 -20.75 -13.78 12.14
CA LYS A 79 -20.73 -12.75 13.18
C LYS A 79 -19.73 -13.10 14.29
N PHE A 80 -18.91 -12.14 14.65
CA PHE A 80 -17.92 -12.26 15.72
C PHE A 80 -18.32 -11.42 16.92
N GLN A 81 -18.13 -11.95 18.14
CA GLN A 81 -18.17 -11.12 19.33
C GLN A 81 -17.08 -10.04 19.29
N LYS A 82 -17.25 -8.99 20.10
CA LYS A 82 -16.25 -7.92 20.25
C LYS A 82 -14.86 -8.50 20.49
N GLU A 83 -13.85 -7.94 19.80
CA GLU A 83 -12.43 -8.32 19.90
C GLU A 83 -12.10 -9.77 19.47
N LYS A 84 -13.03 -10.49 18.84
CA LYS A 84 -12.76 -11.82 18.26
C LYS A 84 -12.29 -11.71 16.81
N TYR A 85 -11.51 -12.69 16.37
CA TYR A 85 -10.88 -12.70 15.05
C TYR A 85 -11.12 -14.02 14.32
N LEU A 86 -10.90 -13.99 13.01
CA LEU A 86 -10.64 -15.16 12.16
C LEU A 86 -9.15 -15.15 11.79
N ARG A 87 -8.42 -16.22 12.10
CA ARG A 87 -7.01 -16.37 11.74
C ARG A 87 -6.85 -17.50 10.73
N ILE A 88 -6.14 -17.24 9.64
CA ILE A 88 -5.80 -18.20 8.58
C ILE A 88 -4.29 -18.46 8.60
N GLY A 89 -3.92 -19.72 8.77
CA GLY A 89 -2.53 -20.10 9.05
C GLY A 89 -2.10 -19.72 10.48
N ASP A 90 -0.85 -20.04 10.83
CA ASP A 90 -0.20 -19.57 12.06
C ASP A 90 1.16 -18.94 11.74
N ASP A 91 1.81 -18.33 12.72
CA ASP A 91 3.16 -17.76 12.56
C ASP A 91 4.21 -18.86 12.30
N ASN A 92 3.95 -20.08 12.77
CA ASN A 92 4.71 -21.24 12.30
C ASN A 92 4.33 -21.58 10.85
N THR A 93 5.26 -21.36 9.91
CA THR A 93 5.04 -21.62 8.47
C THR A 93 4.69 -23.07 8.12
N LYS A 94 4.88 -24.02 9.05
CA LYS A 94 4.42 -25.41 8.91
C LYS A 94 2.92 -25.57 9.16
N HIS A 95 2.30 -24.64 9.85
CA HIS A 95 0.91 -24.71 10.27
C HIS A 95 0.01 -24.11 9.19
N ARG A 96 -0.37 -24.96 8.22
CA ARG A 96 -0.97 -24.50 6.96
C ARG A 96 -2.48 -24.34 7.06
N GLY A 97 -2.97 -23.18 6.61
CA GLY A 97 -4.40 -22.87 6.60
C GLY A 97 -4.81 -22.11 5.34
N ALA A 98 -6.09 -22.19 4.98
CA ALA A 98 -6.65 -21.47 3.85
C ALA A 98 -8.11 -21.05 4.11
N LEU A 99 -8.54 -20.00 3.41
CA LEU A 99 -9.91 -19.48 3.43
C LEU A 99 -10.43 -19.31 2.00
N ASP A 100 -11.48 -20.03 1.63
CA ASP A 100 -12.23 -19.77 0.39
C ASP A 100 -13.57 -19.12 0.75
N ALA A 101 -13.64 -17.79 0.64
CA ALA A 101 -14.83 -17.00 0.96
C ALA A 101 -15.27 -16.18 -0.26
N LYS A 102 -16.43 -16.54 -0.82
CA LYS A 102 -16.99 -15.87 -2.00
C LYS A 102 -18.41 -15.43 -1.73
N GLY A 103 -18.71 -14.13 -1.79
CA GLY A 103 -20.06 -13.62 -1.51
C GLY A 103 -20.47 -13.70 -0.03
N VAL A 104 -19.51 -13.61 0.90
CA VAL A 104 -19.72 -13.81 2.35
C VAL A 104 -19.77 -12.45 3.06
N THR A 105 -20.55 -12.34 4.14
CA THR A 105 -20.51 -11.17 5.04
C THR A 105 -19.84 -11.52 6.36
N PHE A 106 -18.77 -10.81 6.71
CA PHE A 106 -18.09 -10.87 8.01
C PHE A 106 -18.35 -9.58 8.79
N THR A 107 -18.90 -9.70 10.01
CA THR A 107 -19.34 -8.55 10.81
C THR A 107 -19.27 -8.81 12.32
N VAL A 108 -19.49 -7.78 13.13
CA VAL A 108 -19.63 -7.91 14.60
C VAL A 108 -21.05 -8.33 14.98
N THR A 109 -21.22 -9.00 16.12
CA THR A 109 -22.54 -9.42 16.63
C THR A 109 -23.47 -8.26 16.94
N ASP A 110 -22.91 -7.16 17.47
CA ASP A 110 -23.61 -5.94 17.83
C ASP A 110 -22.71 -4.73 17.55
N THR A 111 -23.29 -3.69 16.94
CA THR A 111 -22.59 -2.43 16.62
C THR A 111 -22.77 -1.36 17.70
N ALA A 112 -23.58 -1.63 18.73
CA ALA A 112 -23.77 -0.74 19.86
C ALA A 112 -22.44 -0.42 20.58
N ASN A 113 -22.36 0.76 21.18
CA ASN A 113 -21.19 1.25 21.91
C ASN A 113 -19.88 1.17 21.10
N ASN A 114 -19.98 1.30 19.78
CA ASN A 114 -18.84 1.22 18.86
C ASN A 114 -18.06 -0.10 18.98
N ALA A 115 -18.74 -1.21 19.30
CA ALA A 115 -18.12 -2.53 19.33
C ALA A 115 -17.57 -2.91 17.95
N ARG A 116 -16.42 -3.58 17.96
CA ARG A 116 -15.70 -4.05 16.78
C ARG A 116 -15.20 -5.46 17.03
N TRP A 117 -15.29 -6.31 16.02
CA TRP A 117 -14.48 -7.53 15.98
C TRP A 117 -13.08 -7.17 15.50
N SER A 118 -12.09 -8.02 15.71
CA SER A 118 -10.70 -7.65 15.44
C SER A 118 -10.38 -7.64 13.95
N GLY A 119 -10.94 -8.59 13.18
CA GLY A 119 -10.65 -8.72 11.75
C GLY A 119 -10.30 -10.14 11.32
N ILE A 120 -9.84 -10.23 10.07
CA ILE A 120 -9.23 -11.44 9.49
C ILE A 120 -7.71 -11.29 9.50
N ASP A 121 -7.04 -12.19 10.19
CA ASP A 121 -5.58 -12.29 10.20
C ASP A 121 -5.12 -13.35 9.19
N ILE A 122 -4.29 -12.97 8.23
CA ILE A 122 -3.63 -13.90 7.30
C ILE A 122 -2.16 -13.98 7.71
N ARG A 123 -1.74 -15.15 8.24
CA ARG A 123 -0.42 -15.37 8.84
C ARG A 123 0.53 -16.14 7.93
N ALA A 124 1.77 -16.32 8.36
CA ALA A 124 2.87 -16.99 7.64
C ALA A 124 2.55 -18.41 7.16
N GLY A 125 1.66 -19.12 7.86
CA GLY A 125 1.19 -20.46 7.47
C GLY A 125 0.10 -20.45 6.39
N ALA A 126 -0.48 -19.30 6.04
CA ALA A 126 -1.54 -19.24 5.04
C ALA A 126 -1.05 -19.73 3.66
N VAL A 127 -1.94 -20.46 2.97
CA VAL A 127 -1.73 -20.91 1.58
C VAL A 127 -2.29 -19.85 0.64
N ASN A 128 -1.42 -19.17 -0.12
CA ASN A 128 -1.78 -18.04 -0.99
C ASN A 128 -2.86 -18.44 -2.01
N ASP A 129 -2.59 -19.49 -2.81
CA ASP A 129 -3.45 -19.90 -3.93
C ASP A 129 -4.84 -20.38 -3.50
N SER A 130 -4.97 -20.82 -2.25
CA SER A 130 -6.23 -21.30 -1.65
C SER A 130 -6.88 -20.27 -0.73
N THR A 131 -6.24 -19.13 -0.49
CA THR A 131 -6.81 -18.04 0.32
C THR A 131 -7.40 -16.98 -0.60
N VAL A 132 -8.72 -17.02 -0.73
CA VAL A 132 -9.52 -16.21 -1.65
C VAL A 132 -10.63 -15.50 -0.88
N LEU A 133 -10.63 -14.17 -0.97
CA LEU A 133 -11.78 -13.33 -0.63
C LEU A 133 -12.27 -12.64 -1.89
N ASP A 134 -13.44 -13.05 -2.35
CA ASP A 134 -14.05 -12.52 -3.57
C ASP A 134 -15.49 -12.07 -3.31
N SER A 135 -15.85 -10.87 -3.77
CA SER A 135 -17.24 -10.39 -3.75
C SER A 135 -17.88 -10.42 -2.35
N SER A 136 -17.08 -10.32 -1.30
CA SER A 136 -17.48 -10.42 0.10
C SER A 136 -17.60 -9.04 0.76
N VAL A 137 -18.28 -8.97 1.91
CA VAL A 137 -18.43 -7.77 2.73
C VAL A 137 -17.69 -7.97 4.04
N ILE A 138 -16.77 -7.06 4.36
CA ILE A 138 -16.01 -7.05 5.61
C ILE A 138 -16.31 -5.71 6.31
N GLU A 139 -17.04 -5.78 7.41
CA GLU A 139 -17.55 -4.57 8.07
C GLU A 139 -17.47 -4.58 9.59
N TYR A 140 -17.44 -3.38 10.17
CA TYR A 140 -17.37 -3.16 11.62
C TYR A 140 -16.24 -3.92 12.31
N ALA A 141 -15.11 -4.12 11.63
CA ALA A 141 -13.88 -4.63 12.22
C ALA A 141 -13.00 -3.50 12.77
N ALA A 142 -12.04 -3.84 13.62
CA ALA A 142 -10.93 -2.95 13.93
C ALA A 142 -10.07 -2.76 12.69
N ILE A 143 -9.57 -3.87 12.15
CA ILE A 143 -8.91 -3.97 10.84
C ILE A 143 -9.69 -4.99 10.02
N GLY A 144 -10.08 -4.69 8.78
CA GLY A 144 -10.83 -5.63 7.97
C GLY A 144 -10.04 -6.91 7.66
N ILE A 145 -8.87 -6.75 7.04
CA ILE A 145 -7.89 -7.82 6.83
C ILE A 145 -6.50 -7.31 7.23
N GLU A 146 -5.80 -8.09 8.04
CA GLU A 146 -4.40 -7.89 8.39
C GLU A 146 -3.55 -9.02 7.79
N ILE A 147 -2.54 -8.67 6.99
CA ILE A 147 -1.70 -9.63 6.26
C ILE A 147 -0.28 -9.58 6.79
N TRP A 148 0.29 -10.75 7.09
CA TRP A 148 1.63 -10.91 7.65
C TRP A 148 2.46 -11.89 6.78
N GLU A 149 3.73 -11.56 6.59
CA GLU A 149 4.82 -12.47 6.13
C GLU A 149 4.67 -13.11 4.75
N ASN A 150 5.05 -12.35 3.72
CA ASN A 150 5.14 -12.75 2.32
C ASN A 150 3.90 -13.48 1.77
N LYS A 151 2.70 -12.96 2.07
CA LYS A 151 1.43 -13.54 1.60
C LYS A 151 0.76 -12.70 0.53
N ALA A 152 0.30 -13.41 -0.49
CA ALA A 152 -0.41 -12.86 -1.63
C ALA A 152 -1.75 -13.59 -1.83
N PRO A 153 -2.68 -13.53 -0.85
CA PRO A 153 -4.04 -14.01 -1.04
C PRO A 153 -4.72 -13.25 -2.18
N THR A 154 -5.73 -13.87 -2.80
CA THR A 154 -6.58 -13.18 -3.76
C THR A 154 -7.63 -12.35 -3.01
N ILE A 155 -7.52 -11.02 -3.08
CA ILE A 155 -8.47 -10.09 -2.46
C ILE A 155 -9.11 -9.22 -3.55
N THR A 156 -10.29 -9.62 -4.02
CA THR A 156 -10.93 -8.96 -5.17
C THR A 156 -12.42 -8.71 -5.00
N ARG A 157 -12.92 -7.61 -5.58
CA ARG A 157 -14.36 -7.29 -5.64
C ARG A 157 -15.08 -7.21 -4.29
N ASN A 158 -14.35 -7.09 -3.19
CA ASN A 158 -14.93 -7.02 -1.85
C ASN A 158 -15.38 -5.60 -1.49
N THR A 159 -16.25 -5.49 -0.49
CA THR A 159 -16.62 -4.21 0.14
C THR A 159 -16.09 -4.18 1.56
N PHE A 160 -15.18 -3.24 1.84
CA PHE A 160 -14.70 -2.93 3.18
C PHE A 160 -15.39 -1.67 3.68
N ARG A 161 -16.15 -1.76 4.78
CA ARG A 161 -16.87 -0.60 5.31
C ARG A 161 -16.95 -0.51 6.83
N TYR A 162 -16.96 0.72 7.34
CA TYR A 162 -17.10 1.00 8.77
C TYR A 162 -15.99 0.40 9.66
N ASN A 163 -14.84 0.03 9.08
CA ASN A 163 -13.72 -0.48 9.85
C ASN A 163 -13.01 0.68 10.57
N SER A 164 -12.76 0.50 11.87
CA SER A 164 -12.37 1.62 12.74
C SER A 164 -10.91 2.03 12.62
N ASP A 165 -10.04 1.17 12.06
CA ASP A 165 -8.64 1.49 11.80
C ASP A 165 -8.28 1.38 10.31
N TYR A 166 -8.29 0.17 9.75
CA TYR A 166 -7.96 -0.06 8.33
C TYR A 166 -8.97 -0.99 7.66
N GLY A 167 -9.25 -0.77 6.38
CA GLY A 167 -9.89 -1.80 5.54
C GLY A 167 -8.95 -2.97 5.33
N ILE A 168 -7.74 -2.69 4.83
CA ILE A 168 -6.64 -3.66 4.73
C ILE A 168 -5.36 -3.05 5.30
N TYR A 169 -4.63 -3.83 6.09
CA TYR A 169 -3.30 -3.50 6.56
C TYR A 169 -2.34 -4.65 6.23
N SER A 170 -1.25 -4.39 5.50
CA SER A 170 -0.30 -5.43 5.09
C SER A 170 1.12 -5.14 5.55
N TYR A 171 1.71 -6.15 6.19
CA TYR A 171 3.10 -6.25 6.59
C TYR A 171 3.79 -7.28 5.71
N ASP A 172 4.73 -6.84 4.88
CA ASP A 172 5.66 -7.71 4.16
C ASP A 172 5.02 -8.71 3.21
N HIS A 173 5.11 -8.44 1.92
CA HIS A 173 4.49 -9.30 0.91
C HIS A 173 5.34 -9.56 -0.34
N ASP A 174 6.66 -9.26 -0.28
CA ASP A 174 7.64 -9.47 -1.37
C ASP A 174 7.03 -9.09 -2.73
N PHE A 175 6.42 -7.90 -2.76
CA PHE A 175 5.73 -7.31 -3.91
C PHE A 175 4.58 -8.13 -4.52
N ALA A 176 4.30 -9.37 -4.10
CA ALA A 176 3.39 -10.34 -4.73
C ALA A 176 1.88 -10.07 -4.55
N LEU A 177 1.49 -9.33 -3.50
CA LEU A 177 0.09 -9.07 -3.16
C LEU A 177 -0.63 -8.25 -4.22
N ARG A 178 -1.88 -8.64 -4.55
CA ARG A 178 -2.78 -7.88 -5.43
C ARG A 178 -4.13 -7.66 -4.76
N ILE A 179 -4.53 -6.40 -4.63
CA ILE A 179 -5.79 -5.94 -4.06
C ILE A 179 -6.54 -5.21 -5.18
N THR A 180 -7.61 -5.80 -5.71
CA THR A 180 -8.17 -5.37 -7.00
C THR A 180 -9.69 -5.29 -7.01
N GLY A 181 -10.26 -4.26 -7.65
CA GLY A 181 -11.72 -4.16 -7.81
C GLY A 181 -12.51 -3.99 -6.50
N ASN A 182 -11.85 -3.73 -5.37
CA ASN A 182 -12.50 -3.62 -4.07
C ASN A 182 -13.08 -2.21 -3.86
N THR A 183 -14.09 -2.12 -3.02
CA THR A 183 -14.70 -0.86 -2.57
C THR A 183 -14.38 -0.61 -1.11
N PHE A 184 -13.72 0.51 -0.81
CA PHE A 184 -13.45 0.99 0.54
C PHE A 184 -14.35 2.19 0.84
N LEU A 185 -15.32 1.99 1.74
CA LEU A 185 -16.34 2.97 2.09
C LEU A 185 -16.34 3.27 3.59
N GLU A 186 -16.16 4.53 3.99
CA GLU A 186 -16.37 4.96 5.39
C GLU A 186 -15.51 4.19 6.42
N ASN A 187 -14.28 3.82 6.04
CA ASN A 187 -13.24 3.32 6.96
C ASN A 187 -12.40 4.50 7.47
N LYS A 188 -11.65 4.31 8.56
CA LYS A 188 -10.66 5.34 8.98
C LYS A 188 -9.54 5.48 7.95
N TYR A 189 -8.94 4.37 7.55
CA TYR A 189 -8.05 4.25 6.39
C TYR A 189 -8.53 3.12 5.48
N PRO A 190 -8.51 3.27 4.16
CA PRO A 190 -8.89 2.19 3.26
C PRO A 190 -7.83 1.08 3.23
N VAL A 191 -6.57 1.45 2.96
CA VAL A 191 -5.45 0.51 2.80
C VAL A 191 -4.16 1.12 3.37
N ALA A 192 -3.33 0.28 3.99
CA ALA A 192 -1.94 0.59 4.32
C ALA A 192 -1.00 -0.55 3.87
N VAL A 193 0.09 -0.17 3.19
CA VAL A 193 1.14 -1.07 2.65
C VAL A 193 2.53 -0.45 2.83
N ARG A 194 3.60 -1.25 2.87
CA ARG A 194 4.97 -0.73 2.91
C ARG A 194 5.42 -0.29 1.52
N ALA A 195 6.25 0.75 1.46
CA ALA A 195 6.81 1.24 0.19
C ALA A 195 7.58 0.16 -0.58
N HIS A 196 8.33 -0.70 0.14
CA HIS A 196 9.10 -1.80 -0.43
C HIS A 196 8.22 -2.90 -1.04
N ASP A 197 6.97 -3.03 -0.59
CA ASP A 197 6.07 -4.04 -1.14
C ASP A 197 5.16 -3.49 -2.26
N LEU A 198 5.12 -2.16 -2.44
CA LEU A 198 4.21 -1.51 -3.37
C LEU A 198 4.72 -1.63 -4.81
N ASP A 199 4.22 -2.65 -5.51
CA ASP A 199 4.54 -2.98 -6.90
C ASP A 199 3.32 -3.53 -7.63
N SER A 200 2.61 -2.65 -8.35
CA SER A 200 1.33 -2.92 -8.99
C SER A 200 0.30 -3.58 -8.04
N THR A 201 0.45 -3.33 -6.73
CA THR A 201 -0.31 -3.99 -5.65
C THR A 201 -1.78 -3.63 -5.68
N LEU A 202 -2.11 -2.40 -6.08
CA LEU A 202 -3.43 -1.79 -5.97
C LEU A 202 -3.88 -1.31 -7.34
N TYR A 203 -4.97 -1.87 -7.88
CA TYR A 203 -5.56 -1.38 -9.13
C TYR A 203 -7.07 -1.66 -9.24
N GLY A 204 -7.79 -0.70 -9.81
CA GLY A 204 -9.23 -0.78 -10.04
C GLY A 204 -10.06 -0.71 -8.77
N ASN A 205 -9.52 -0.23 -7.65
CA ASN A 205 -10.27 -0.08 -6.41
C ASN A 205 -11.05 1.25 -6.39
N THR A 206 -12.05 1.32 -5.50
CA THR A 206 -12.85 2.53 -5.28
C THR A 206 -12.74 2.98 -3.83
N TYR A 207 -12.48 4.27 -3.61
CA TYR A 207 -12.22 4.86 -2.30
C TYR A 207 -13.20 6.00 -2.04
N THR A 208 -14.19 5.78 -1.17
CA THR A 208 -15.29 6.75 -0.94
C THR A 208 -15.45 7.04 0.55
N ASN A 209 -15.53 8.32 0.93
CA ASN A 209 -15.86 8.78 2.27
C ASN A 209 -15.05 8.15 3.42
N ASN A 210 -13.84 7.64 3.17
CA ASN A 210 -12.95 7.22 4.25
C ASN A 210 -12.45 8.47 4.98
N THR A 211 -12.26 8.40 6.30
CA THR A 211 -11.74 9.53 7.10
C THR A 211 -10.43 10.04 6.52
N ASN A 212 -9.56 9.10 6.11
CA ASN A 212 -8.34 9.35 5.37
C ASN A 212 -8.47 8.69 3.99
N ASN A 213 -9.05 9.40 3.02
CA ASN A 213 -9.34 8.86 1.68
C ASN A 213 -8.10 8.83 0.77
N TYR A 214 -7.09 8.07 1.17
CA TYR A 214 -5.82 7.87 0.47
C TYR A 214 -5.21 6.51 0.84
N ILE A 215 -4.26 6.04 0.05
CA ILE A 215 -3.45 4.85 0.39
C ILE A 215 -2.33 5.29 1.32
N LYS A 216 -2.29 4.75 2.54
CA LYS A 216 -1.19 5.01 3.45
C LYS A 216 0.00 4.14 3.04
N VAL A 217 1.15 4.77 2.84
CA VAL A 217 2.40 4.08 2.52
C VAL A 217 3.32 4.20 3.72
N THR A 218 3.63 3.08 4.35
CA THR A 218 4.66 3.04 5.38
C THR A 218 6.00 3.20 4.69
N SER A 219 6.65 4.33 4.95
CA SER A 219 7.89 4.75 4.31
C SER A 219 9.05 3.90 4.77
N ASP A 220 9.89 3.49 3.82
CA ASP A 220 11.12 2.77 4.06
C ASP A 220 12.07 2.99 2.86
N ARG A 221 12.77 1.94 2.44
CA ARG A 221 13.69 1.93 1.32
C ARG A 221 13.24 0.94 0.26
N ILE A 222 13.25 1.40 -0.98
CA ILE A 222 13.17 0.57 -2.17
C ILE A 222 14.59 0.14 -2.52
N GLU A 223 14.89 -1.14 -2.30
CA GLU A 223 16.27 -1.67 -2.33
C GLU A 223 16.46 -2.97 -3.10
N THR A 224 15.39 -3.65 -3.53
CA THR A 224 15.53 -4.92 -4.25
C THR A 224 16.24 -4.71 -5.57
N GLN A 225 17.37 -5.37 -5.72
CA GLN A 225 18.31 -5.12 -6.80
C GLN A 225 17.72 -5.48 -8.15
N SER A 226 17.99 -4.64 -9.15
CA SER A 226 17.53 -4.83 -10.53
C SER A 226 16.00 -4.98 -10.65
N HIS A 227 15.23 -4.60 -9.62
CA HIS A 227 13.78 -4.68 -9.61
C HIS A 227 13.17 -3.33 -9.96
N THR A 228 12.04 -3.34 -10.65
CA THR A 228 11.23 -2.14 -10.91
C THR A 228 9.97 -2.23 -10.07
N PHE A 229 9.75 -1.23 -9.23
CA PHE A 229 8.58 -1.08 -8.40
C PHE A 229 7.60 -0.16 -9.11
N ASP A 230 6.48 -0.72 -9.57
CA ASP A 230 5.49 0.00 -10.35
C ASP A 230 4.40 0.61 -9.44
N TRP A 231 4.44 1.93 -9.24
CA TRP A 231 3.39 2.67 -8.53
C TRP A 231 2.35 3.19 -9.52
N VAL A 232 1.20 2.53 -9.55
CA VAL A 232 0.13 2.78 -10.53
C VAL A 232 -0.95 3.73 -9.97
N ASN A 233 -1.72 4.38 -10.83
CA ASN A 233 -2.81 5.23 -10.37
C ASN A 233 -4.05 4.41 -10.01
N ASP A 234 -4.40 4.36 -8.72
CA ASP A 234 -5.62 3.71 -8.23
C ASP A 234 -6.72 4.71 -7.80
N GLY A 235 -6.64 5.95 -8.31
CA GLY A 235 -7.69 6.97 -8.14
C GLY A 235 -7.59 7.80 -6.86
N VAL A 236 -6.67 7.49 -5.94
CA VAL A 236 -6.38 8.30 -4.74
C VAL A 236 -4.87 8.47 -4.54
N PRO A 237 -4.43 9.49 -3.76
CA PRO A 237 -3.01 9.69 -3.50
C PRO A 237 -2.36 8.56 -2.69
N TYR A 238 -1.06 8.37 -2.89
CA TYR A 238 -0.16 7.69 -1.96
C TYR A 238 0.34 8.72 -0.92
N VAL A 239 0.08 8.47 0.36
CA VAL A 239 0.54 9.36 1.45
C VAL A 239 1.52 8.60 2.33
N LEU A 240 2.75 9.09 2.33
CA LEU A 240 3.86 8.52 3.07
C LEU A 240 3.81 8.97 4.54
N ASP A 241 4.41 8.19 5.44
CA ASP A 241 4.58 8.56 6.86
C ASP A 241 6.01 8.99 7.24
N GLY A 242 6.96 8.89 6.30
CA GLY A 242 8.37 9.23 6.50
C GLY A 242 9.13 9.53 5.21
N HIS A 243 10.46 9.43 5.29
CA HIS A 243 11.36 9.58 4.14
C HIS A 243 11.28 8.34 3.24
N LEU A 244 11.39 8.51 1.93
CA LEU A 244 11.51 7.39 1.00
C LEU A 244 12.91 7.36 0.38
N GLY A 245 13.63 6.27 0.57
CA GLY A 245 14.88 6.01 -0.12
C GLY A 245 14.66 5.08 -1.32
N VAL A 246 15.33 5.37 -2.44
CA VAL A 246 15.42 4.45 -3.59
C VAL A 246 16.90 4.23 -3.85
N TYR A 247 17.44 3.19 -3.24
CA TYR A 247 18.82 2.75 -3.42
C TYR A 247 19.02 1.36 -2.84
N GLU A 248 19.85 0.55 -3.49
CA GLU A 248 20.32 -0.70 -2.91
C GLU A 248 21.47 -0.46 -1.92
N SER A 249 21.69 -1.40 -0.99
CA SER A 249 22.76 -1.33 0.03
C SER A 249 23.77 -2.48 -0.01
N ASN A 250 23.82 -3.23 -1.11
CA ASN A 250 24.68 -4.39 -1.24
C ASN A 250 26.00 -4.02 -1.93
N ASN A 251 27.04 -3.86 -1.11
CA ASN A 251 28.37 -3.49 -1.56
C ASN A 251 29.03 -4.48 -2.54
N ASP A 252 28.52 -5.72 -2.67
CA ASP A 252 29.07 -6.73 -3.56
C ASP A 252 28.48 -6.65 -4.98
N ALA A 253 27.35 -5.95 -5.14
CA ALA A 253 26.60 -5.84 -6.38
C ALA A 253 26.68 -4.40 -6.91
N ASN A 254 27.86 -4.05 -7.41
CA ASN A 254 28.13 -2.70 -7.87
C ASN A 254 27.73 -2.51 -9.34
N GLY A 255 27.13 -1.36 -9.65
CA GLY A 255 26.92 -0.90 -11.02
C GLY A 255 25.46 -0.61 -11.37
N ASP A 256 25.27 0.10 -12.48
CA ASP A 256 23.95 0.65 -12.85
C ASP A 256 22.87 -0.41 -13.01
N ALA A 257 23.23 -1.62 -13.46
CA ALA A 257 22.29 -2.72 -13.67
C ALA A 257 21.63 -3.21 -12.38
N HIS A 258 22.28 -3.00 -11.23
CA HIS A 258 21.77 -3.45 -9.92
C HIS A 258 20.84 -2.45 -9.25
N ALA A 259 20.74 -1.24 -9.79
CA ALA A 259 19.92 -0.18 -9.20
C ALA A 259 18.43 -0.59 -9.20
N PRO A 260 17.73 -0.55 -8.05
CA PRO A 260 16.28 -0.59 -8.05
C PRO A 260 15.71 0.64 -8.78
N VAL A 261 14.54 0.46 -9.39
CA VAL A 261 13.79 1.52 -10.07
C VAL A 261 12.48 1.75 -9.35
N LEU A 262 12.27 2.97 -8.85
CA LEU A 262 10.92 3.43 -8.52
C LEU A 262 10.30 4.02 -9.79
N LYS A 263 9.28 3.35 -10.35
CA LYS A 263 8.56 3.81 -11.52
C LYS A 263 7.15 4.24 -11.12
N ILE A 264 6.83 5.50 -11.37
CA ILE A 264 5.54 6.08 -10.97
C ILE A 264 4.79 6.52 -12.22
N TYR A 265 3.58 5.99 -12.38
CA TYR A 265 2.79 6.16 -13.59
C TYR A 265 2.06 7.51 -13.64
N PRO A 266 1.68 7.99 -14.84
CA PRO A 266 0.94 9.24 -14.99
C PRO A 266 -0.35 9.29 -14.17
N GLY A 267 -0.64 10.46 -13.60
CA GLY A 267 -1.83 10.72 -12.79
C GLY A 267 -1.68 10.33 -11.32
N VAL A 268 -0.60 9.66 -10.93
CA VAL A 268 -0.31 9.37 -9.52
C VAL A 268 0.02 10.67 -8.78
N THR A 269 -0.52 10.80 -7.57
CA THR A 269 -0.13 11.83 -6.59
C THR A 269 0.57 11.18 -5.41
N VAL A 270 1.78 11.65 -5.09
CA VAL A 270 2.58 11.21 -3.95
C VAL A 270 2.70 12.38 -2.97
N LYS A 271 2.35 12.12 -1.70
CA LYS A 271 2.40 13.14 -0.63
C LYS A 271 3.38 12.75 0.46
N PHE A 272 4.21 13.71 0.85
CA PHE A 272 5.20 13.56 1.92
C PHE A 272 4.80 14.35 3.16
N PRO A 273 5.05 13.84 4.37
CA PRO A 273 4.94 14.65 5.59
C PRO A 273 5.90 15.84 5.55
N LYS A 274 5.65 16.81 6.44
CA LYS A 274 6.55 17.95 6.63
C LYS A 274 7.98 17.48 6.88
N ASP A 275 8.94 18.15 6.25
CA ASP A 275 10.39 17.92 6.38
C ASP A 275 10.88 16.52 5.92
N LYS A 276 10.06 15.77 5.18
CA LYS A 276 10.42 14.47 4.58
C LYS A 276 10.77 14.59 3.10
N ASN A 277 11.63 13.71 2.60
CA ASN A 277 12.14 13.74 1.22
C ASN A 277 11.95 12.38 0.51
N LEU A 278 12.09 12.45 -0.80
CA LEU A 278 12.41 11.32 -1.67
C LEU A 278 13.90 11.38 -1.99
N THR A 279 14.65 10.32 -1.70
CA THR A 279 16.10 10.26 -1.99
C THR A 279 16.39 9.19 -3.04
N ILE A 280 17.06 9.57 -4.13
CA ILE A 280 17.47 8.67 -5.20
C ILE A 280 18.99 8.48 -5.16
N GLY A 281 19.43 7.24 -4.95
CA GLY A 281 20.83 6.91 -4.65
C GLY A 281 21.26 7.39 -3.26
N GLN A 282 22.47 7.02 -2.85
CA GLN A 282 23.08 7.51 -1.59
C GLN A 282 24.26 8.45 -1.89
N SER A 283 24.93 8.99 -0.86
CA SER A 283 26.14 9.81 -1.01
C SER A 283 27.35 9.04 -1.53
N THR A 284 27.33 7.71 -1.58
CA THR A 284 28.36 6.94 -2.28
C THR A 284 27.88 6.56 -3.68
N THR A 285 28.84 6.39 -4.60
CA THR A 285 28.55 5.95 -5.96
C THR A 285 28.17 4.48 -6.06
N THR A 286 28.34 3.69 -4.99
CA THR A 286 28.06 2.25 -4.95
C THR A 286 26.60 1.94 -4.68
N HIS A 287 25.89 2.75 -3.91
CA HIS A 287 24.49 2.55 -3.55
C HIS A 287 23.57 3.16 -4.60
N ARG A 288 23.27 2.37 -5.64
CA ARG A 288 22.62 2.88 -6.86
C ARG A 288 21.10 2.97 -6.70
N GLY A 289 20.49 3.97 -7.33
CA GLY A 289 19.03 4.13 -7.36
C GLY A 289 18.54 4.86 -8.61
N ARG A 290 17.29 4.61 -9.00
CA ARG A 290 16.65 5.17 -10.20
C ARG A 290 15.22 5.62 -9.90
N LEU A 291 14.81 6.73 -10.52
CA LEU A 291 13.44 7.23 -10.51
C LEU A 291 12.95 7.40 -11.94
N ASP A 292 11.84 6.75 -12.30
CA ASP A 292 11.12 7.03 -13.55
C ASP A 292 9.74 7.60 -13.20
N ALA A 293 9.62 8.93 -13.20
CA ALA A 293 8.40 9.65 -12.87
C ALA A 293 7.93 10.47 -14.06
N LYS A 294 6.78 10.11 -14.63
CA LYS A 294 6.19 10.81 -15.78
C LYS A 294 4.74 11.16 -15.51
N GLY A 295 4.38 12.45 -15.56
CA GLY A 295 3.01 12.88 -15.28
C GLY A 295 2.59 12.74 -13.81
N VAL A 296 3.52 12.83 -12.87
CA VAL A 296 3.31 12.58 -11.43
C VAL A 296 3.18 13.90 -10.68
N THR A 297 2.39 13.94 -9.61
CA THR A 297 2.37 15.08 -8.67
C THR A 297 3.07 14.70 -7.37
N PHE A 298 4.12 15.43 -7.00
CA PHE A 298 4.80 15.35 -5.70
C PHE A 298 4.47 16.59 -4.86
N THR A 299 3.98 16.38 -3.64
CA THR A 299 3.49 17.48 -2.78
C THR A 299 3.60 17.16 -1.30
N VAL A 300 3.32 18.14 -0.43
CA VAL A 300 3.21 17.94 1.02
C VAL A 300 1.85 17.33 1.37
N ALA A 301 1.79 16.48 2.40
CA ALA A 301 0.57 15.83 2.88
C ALA A 301 -0.47 16.83 3.38
N ASP A 302 -0.02 17.91 4.01
CA ASP A 302 -0.83 18.99 4.54
C ASP A 302 -0.14 20.33 4.25
N THR A 303 -0.87 21.28 3.66
CA THR A 303 -0.37 22.62 3.35
C THR A 303 -0.62 23.62 4.49
N ALA A 304 -1.33 23.21 5.55
CA ALA A 304 -1.59 24.03 6.72
C ALA A 304 -0.29 24.52 7.37
N ASN A 305 -0.36 25.69 8.01
CA ASN A 305 0.77 26.32 8.70
C ASN A 305 2.02 26.47 7.83
N ASN A 306 1.83 26.63 6.51
CA ASN A 306 2.89 26.75 5.54
C ASN A 306 3.88 25.56 5.58
N ALA A 307 3.40 24.36 5.91
CA ALA A 307 4.22 23.16 5.91
C ALA A 307 4.80 22.90 4.50
N ARG A 308 6.00 22.33 4.49
CA ARG A 308 6.74 21.95 3.29
C ARG A 308 7.34 20.58 3.50
N TRP A 309 7.31 19.75 2.47
CA TRP A 309 8.18 18.58 2.41
C TRP A 309 9.56 19.03 1.92
N SER A 310 10.61 18.24 2.14
CA SER A 310 11.96 18.69 1.87
C SER A 310 12.28 18.77 0.38
N GLY A 311 11.74 17.84 -0.43
CA GLY A 311 12.02 17.76 -1.86
C GLY A 311 12.47 16.39 -2.34
N ILE A 312 12.95 16.36 -3.58
CA ILE A 312 13.60 15.21 -4.19
C ILE A 312 15.11 15.42 -4.19
N ASP A 313 15.83 14.53 -3.53
CA ASP A 313 17.29 14.54 -3.47
C ASP A 313 17.85 13.54 -4.48
N ILE A 314 18.62 14.03 -5.45
CA ILE A 314 19.34 13.20 -6.43
C ILE A 314 20.81 13.16 -6.01
N ARG A 315 21.24 12.03 -5.46
CA ARG A 315 22.56 11.85 -4.82
C ARG A 315 23.58 11.17 -5.74
N ALA A 316 24.81 11.02 -5.26
CA ALA A 316 25.95 10.39 -5.96
C ALA A 316 25.68 8.97 -6.50
N GLY A 317 24.79 8.23 -5.84
CA GLY A 317 24.35 6.90 -6.26
C GLY A 317 23.30 6.91 -7.36
N ALA A 318 22.67 8.04 -7.67
CA ALA A 318 21.65 8.10 -8.71
C ALA A 318 22.23 7.74 -10.09
N VAL A 319 21.47 6.99 -10.88
CA VAL A 319 21.84 6.63 -12.25
C VAL A 319 21.25 7.67 -13.21
N ASN A 320 22.10 8.47 -13.86
CA ASN A 320 21.71 9.62 -14.68
C ASN A 320 20.68 9.27 -15.77
N ASP A 321 21.03 8.36 -16.67
CA ASP A 321 20.27 8.05 -17.91
C ASP A 321 18.91 7.38 -17.64
N SER A 322 18.62 7.04 -16.39
CA SER A 322 17.37 6.40 -15.96
C SER A 322 16.73 7.06 -14.75
N THR A 323 17.24 8.24 -14.34
CA THR A 323 16.56 9.13 -13.41
C THR A 323 15.86 10.21 -14.25
N VAL A 324 14.55 10.06 -14.40
CA VAL A 324 13.71 10.84 -15.30
C VAL A 324 12.55 11.44 -14.52
N LEU A 325 12.42 12.76 -14.63
CA LEU A 325 11.21 13.51 -14.28
C LEU A 325 10.72 14.23 -15.53
N ASP A 326 9.61 13.77 -16.08
CA ASP A 326 8.99 14.36 -17.26
C ASP A 326 7.53 14.71 -17.01
N SER A 327 7.11 15.92 -17.41
CA SER A 327 5.70 16.34 -17.37
C SER A 327 5.05 16.22 -15.98
N SER A 328 5.85 16.31 -14.92
CA SER A 328 5.42 16.13 -13.52
C SER A 328 5.21 17.48 -12.81
N VAL A 329 4.50 17.49 -11.71
CA VAL A 329 4.28 18.65 -10.84
C VAL A 329 5.03 18.43 -9.53
N ILE A 330 5.90 19.38 -9.17
CA ILE A 330 6.64 19.38 -7.90
C ILE A 330 6.25 20.65 -7.16
N GLU A 331 5.52 20.50 -6.06
CA GLU A 331 4.94 21.64 -5.35
C GLU A 331 5.01 21.56 -3.83
N TYR A 332 4.94 22.72 -3.18
CA TYR A 332 4.99 22.86 -1.72
C TYR A 332 6.19 22.13 -1.07
N ALA A 333 7.32 22.07 -1.77
CA ALA A 333 8.60 21.61 -1.23
C ALA A 333 9.41 22.77 -0.63
N ALA A 334 10.40 22.46 0.20
CA ALA A 334 11.44 23.41 0.56
C ALA A 334 12.29 23.69 -0.69
N ILE A 335 12.86 22.64 -1.27
CA ILE A 335 13.53 22.63 -2.56
C ILE A 335 12.79 21.61 -3.43
N GLY A 336 12.40 21.96 -4.66
CA GLY A 336 11.68 21.00 -5.52
C GLY A 336 12.55 19.79 -5.86
N ILE A 337 13.72 20.03 -6.46
CA ILE A 337 14.75 19.00 -6.71
C ILE A 337 16.11 19.55 -6.29
N GLU A 338 16.84 18.79 -5.49
CA GLU A 338 18.23 19.06 -5.12
C GLU A 338 19.17 18.03 -5.76
N ILE A 339 20.15 18.49 -6.53
CA ILE A 339 21.07 17.64 -7.31
C ILE A 339 22.48 17.76 -6.75
N TRP A 340 23.12 16.62 -6.51
CA TRP A 340 24.46 16.51 -5.91
C TRP A 340 25.43 15.76 -6.84
N GLU A 341 26.73 16.04 -6.70
CA GLU A 341 27.85 15.23 -7.23
C GLU A 341 27.79 14.85 -8.72
N ASN A 342 27.75 15.85 -9.60
CA ASN A 342 27.84 15.69 -11.05
C ASN A 342 26.77 14.78 -11.67
N LYS A 343 25.57 14.82 -11.09
CA LYS A 343 24.40 14.14 -11.65
C LYS A 343 23.70 14.95 -12.72
N ALA A 344 23.28 14.25 -13.75
CA ALA A 344 22.60 14.78 -14.92
C ALA A 344 21.30 14.00 -15.19
N PRO A 345 20.33 14.01 -14.25
CA PRO A 345 19.01 13.44 -14.49
C PRO A 345 18.30 14.14 -15.65
N THR A 346 17.35 13.46 -16.29
CA THR A 346 16.47 14.08 -17.28
C THR A 346 15.34 14.83 -16.58
N ILE A 347 15.34 16.16 -16.63
CA ILE A 347 14.31 17.02 -16.02
C ILE A 347 13.64 17.85 -17.11
N THR A 348 12.48 17.39 -17.58
CA THR A 348 11.80 18.00 -18.73
C THR A 348 10.32 18.24 -18.53
N ARG A 349 9.79 19.35 -19.06
CA ARG A 349 8.35 19.65 -19.09
C ARG A 349 7.63 19.65 -17.73
N ASN A 350 8.36 19.74 -16.63
CA ASN A 350 7.78 19.73 -15.29
C ASN A 350 7.26 21.11 -14.90
N THR A 351 6.34 21.15 -13.94
CA THR A 351 5.89 22.37 -13.27
C THR A 351 6.41 22.39 -11.84
N PHE A 352 7.21 23.39 -11.51
CA PHE A 352 7.67 23.66 -10.15
C PHE A 352 6.88 24.84 -9.59
N ARG A 353 6.17 24.66 -8.48
CA ARG A 353 5.39 25.76 -7.89
C ARG A 353 5.29 25.77 -6.37
N TYR A 354 5.15 26.96 -5.80
CA TYR A 354 4.98 27.16 -4.36
C TYR A 354 6.12 26.60 -3.47
N ASN A 355 7.30 26.35 -4.06
CA ASN A 355 8.46 25.87 -3.31
C ASN A 355 9.09 27.04 -2.53
N SER A 356 9.38 26.82 -1.25
CA SER A 356 9.72 27.93 -0.34
C SER A 356 11.15 28.43 -0.49
N ASP A 357 12.05 27.66 -1.13
CA ASP A 357 13.40 28.09 -1.46
C ASP A 357 13.68 28.01 -2.96
N TYR A 358 13.97 26.82 -3.51
CA TYR A 358 14.31 26.67 -4.93
C TYR A 358 13.34 25.72 -5.63
N GLY A 359 13.01 25.99 -6.89
CA GLY A 359 12.40 24.97 -7.77
C GLY A 359 13.41 23.85 -8.04
N ILE A 360 14.61 24.21 -8.47
CA ILE A 360 15.75 23.29 -8.62
C ILE A 360 17.01 23.92 -8.03
N TYR A 361 17.77 23.15 -7.25
CA TYR A 361 19.09 23.53 -6.76
C TYR A 361 20.13 22.48 -7.16
N SER A 362 21.19 22.87 -7.87
CA SER A 362 22.29 21.96 -8.25
C SER A 362 23.59 22.39 -7.58
N HIS A 363 24.19 21.50 -6.78
CA HIS A 363 25.42 21.79 -6.02
C HIS A 363 26.66 21.83 -6.89
N ASP A 364 26.85 20.85 -7.78
CA ASP A 364 27.99 20.75 -8.70
C ASP A 364 27.58 19.80 -9.81
N HIS A 365 27.74 20.25 -11.06
CA HIS A 365 27.55 19.37 -12.20
C HIS A 365 28.50 19.63 -13.36
N ASP A 366 29.09 18.56 -13.89
CA ASP A 366 29.73 18.62 -15.20
C ASP A 366 28.72 19.12 -16.25
N PHE A 367 29.21 19.57 -17.41
CA PHE A 367 28.45 20.21 -18.50
C PHE A 367 27.31 19.38 -19.15
N ALA A 368 26.91 18.27 -18.54
CA ALA A 368 25.92 17.32 -19.05
C ALA A 368 24.47 17.57 -18.58
N LEU A 369 24.24 18.31 -17.48
CA LEU A 369 22.88 18.54 -16.97
C LEU A 369 22.06 19.36 -17.95
N ARG A 370 20.85 18.91 -18.27
CA ARG A 370 19.91 19.64 -19.11
C ARG A 370 18.55 19.76 -18.43
N ILE A 371 18.17 20.98 -18.10
CA ILE A 371 16.86 21.35 -17.53
C ILE A 371 16.08 22.04 -18.64
N THR A 372 15.09 21.35 -19.23
CA THR A 372 14.44 21.83 -20.46
C THR A 372 12.92 21.82 -20.46
N GLY A 373 12.31 22.86 -21.01
CA GLY A 373 10.85 22.93 -21.18
C GLY A 373 10.04 23.00 -19.88
N ASN A 374 10.66 23.26 -18.73
CA ASN A 374 9.98 23.30 -17.44
C ASN A 374 9.31 24.65 -17.21
N THR A 375 8.25 24.67 -16.40
CA THR A 375 7.53 25.88 -15.96
C THR A 375 7.80 26.13 -14.48
N PHE A 376 8.21 27.35 -14.14
CA PHE A 376 8.43 27.78 -12.77
C PHE A 376 7.45 28.91 -12.42
N LEU A 377 6.67 28.72 -11.36
CA LEU A 377 5.68 29.68 -10.89
C LEU A 377 5.72 29.75 -9.36
N GLU A 378 5.83 30.95 -8.80
CA GLU A 378 5.67 31.15 -7.34
C GLU A 378 6.62 30.30 -6.46
N ASN A 379 7.82 30.02 -6.97
CA ASN A 379 8.94 29.58 -6.15
C ASN A 379 9.71 30.82 -5.68
N LYS A 380 10.32 30.79 -4.50
CA LYS A 380 11.19 31.90 -4.06
C LYS A 380 12.34 32.13 -5.04
N TYR A 381 12.97 31.06 -5.51
CA TYR A 381 13.91 31.04 -6.62
C TYR A 381 13.54 29.93 -7.61
N PRO A 382 13.47 30.20 -8.93
CA PRO A 382 13.18 29.16 -9.91
C PRO A 382 14.27 28.08 -9.95
N VAL A 383 15.52 28.48 -10.16
CA VAL A 383 16.67 27.58 -10.32
C VAL A 383 17.92 28.22 -9.73
N ALA A 384 18.78 27.42 -9.09
CA ALA A 384 20.14 27.78 -8.70
C ALA A 384 21.14 26.73 -9.20
N VAL A 385 22.22 27.20 -9.83
CA VAL A 385 23.32 26.41 -10.42
C VAL A 385 24.64 27.15 -10.20
N ARG A 386 25.78 26.45 -10.17
CA ARG A 386 27.09 27.11 -10.11
C ARG A 386 27.47 27.72 -11.45
N THR A 387 28.28 28.78 -11.39
CA THR A 387 28.66 29.56 -12.57
C THR A 387 29.48 28.79 -13.59
N HIS A 388 30.30 27.82 -13.14
CA HIS A 388 31.10 26.98 -14.05
C HIS A 388 30.27 25.90 -14.76
N ASP A 389 29.05 25.64 -14.29
CA ASP A 389 28.14 24.64 -14.86
C ASP A 389 27.17 25.25 -15.88
N LEU A 390 27.26 26.56 -16.15
CA LEU A 390 26.42 27.27 -17.12
C LEU A 390 26.92 27.01 -18.55
N ASP A 391 26.73 25.80 -19.05
CA ASP A 391 26.90 25.48 -20.48
C ASP A 391 25.65 24.79 -21.03
N SER A 392 24.77 25.57 -21.67
CA SER A 392 23.54 25.07 -22.30
C SER A 392 22.56 24.34 -21.34
N THR A 393 22.76 24.51 -20.03
CA THR A 393 22.04 23.82 -18.94
C THR A 393 20.57 24.18 -18.86
N LEU A 394 20.20 25.42 -19.25
CA LEU A 394 18.84 25.94 -19.18
C LEU A 394 18.33 26.26 -20.58
N TYR A 395 17.33 25.52 -21.08
CA TYR A 395 16.79 25.73 -22.43
C TYR A 395 15.26 25.57 -22.50
N GLY A 396 14.57 26.53 -23.11
CA GLY A 396 13.12 26.46 -23.35
C GLY A 396 12.24 26.48 -22.10
N ASN A 397 12.77 26.90 -20.94
CA ASN A 397 12.01 26.99 -19.69
C ASN A 397 11.15 28.27 -19.64
N THR A 398 9.99 28.19 -18.99
CA THR A 398 9.05 29.31 -18.78
C THR A 398 9.09 29.77 -17.32
N TYR A 399 9.22 31.07 -17.09
CA TYR A 399 9.26 31.68 -15.76
C TYR A 399 8.10 32.68 -15.62
N ILE A 400 7.19 32.42 -14.68
CA ILE A 400 6.00 33.26 -14.48
C ILE A 400 6.12 33.98 -13.14
N PHE A 401 6.04 35.31 -13.19
CA PHE A 401 6.00 36.18 -12.02
C PHE A 401 4.66 36.92 -11.99
N PHE A 402 3.90 36.78 -10.89
CA PHE A 402 2.74 37.64 -10.65
C PHE A 402 3.21 38.93 -9.97
N PHE A 403 3.22 40.04 -10.71
CA PHE A 403 3.29 41.36 -10.11
C PHE A 403 1.93 41.69 -9.50
N PHE A 404 1.82 41.66 -8.18
CA PHE A 404 0.72 42.35 -7.50
C PHE A 404 0.96 43.86 -7.65
N PHE A 405 0.25 44.50 -8.56
CA PHE A 405 0.07 45.95 -8.52
C PHE A 405 -0.78 46.26 -7.28
N PHE A 406 -0.14 46.75 -6.22
CA PHE A 406 -0.85 47.49 -5.18
C PHE A 406 -1.27 48.84 -5.79
N PHE A 407 -2.57 49.04 -5.99
CA PHE A 407 -3.17 50.34 -6.26
C PHE A 407 -3.57 51.01 -4.95
#